data_AF-A0AAW9N0I7-F1
#
_entry.id   AF-A0AAW9N0I7-F1
#
_cell.length_a   1.000
_cell.length_b   1.000
_cell.length_c   1.000
_cell.angle_alpha   90.00
_cell.angle_beta   90.00
_cell.angle_gamma   90.00
#
_symmetry.space_group_name_H-M   'P 1'
#
loop_
_entity.id
_entity.type
_entity.pdbx_description
1 polymer ?
#
loop_
_entity_poly.entity_id
_entity_poly.type
_entity_poly.pdbx_seq_one_letter_code
_entity_poly.pdbx_strand_id
1 'polypeptide(L)'
;MKKLFFLSLLTFLLIFTKSLATQPLVLAGEDRYETSFKVNESLNKGSDALILVSGHDYKSQVIASSLSEKLSSRLYYLKDDNLDKRIEDLAKDMRIRKIYLFEGEKNFSEDIKNKLRNLKELEIISLKDDKDQIDINRKYFREASKAILISKENYADGISAVSLAINKSYPIYLIDENNARMIGENLKKDGIKESIIVAGPSSLSFNLEEFFPNPIRICGPDRYETSLNLFEKYYPKSDSIVITKGDNFADAILSGPVSYQNSTITLLVKEKLSDLDFYNLDYKRLTVVGGRLDRVRKKDYDKVLYLSPHQDDELVFFAPAIREDLKAGKEVYIALLTNGEKTGAITLINEKLAKDKKIGPIELIKARNLEFKHSCMELGIKKENIFFFGYTNLAINEKDVEDSLKSLRKKLGNDILIKALSPYKYELNRDHSLIGRVTKKFAIENNLALYLFGGDYNFKKGDYRAIVIESDMSTFISIKNALNYYKKWDPENGFYAVGWHSVPELFTRMEKLRGSIIVEKINI
;
A
#
# COMPACT_ATOMS: atom_id res chain seq x y z
N MET A 1 -11.44 -1.53 -66.96
CA MET A 1 -10.11 -1.17 -66.42
C MET A 1 -10.17 0.31 -66.07
N LYS A 2 -9.99 0.83 -64.85
CA LYS A 2 -9.20 0.43 -63.68
C LYS A 2 -9.99 0.77 -62.39
N LYS A 3 -9.88 -0.09 -61.38
CA LYS A 3 -10.22 0.19 -59.98
C LYS A 3 -9.27 1.27 -59.46
N LEU A 4 -9.77 2.27 -58.73
CA LEU A 4 -8.97 3.00 -57.74
C LEU A 4 -9.74 3.03 -56.42
N PHE A 5 -9.19 2.27 -55.47
CA PHE A 5 -9.52 2.27 -54.05
C PHE A 5 -9.14 3.63 -53.46
N PHE A 6 -10.08 4.33 -52.83
CA PHE A 6 -9.78 5.36 -51.84
C PHE A 6 -10.29 4.85 -50.48
N LEU A 7 -9.41 4.15 -49.77
CA LEU A 7 -9.59 3.78 -48.38
C LEU A 7 -9.09 4.97 -47.56
N SER A 8 -9.97 5.88 -47.16
CA SER A 8 -9.59 6.95 -46.24
C SER A 8 -9.39 6.35 -44.86
N LEU A 9 -8.12 6.27 -44.49
CA LEU A 9 -7.56 5.87 -43.21
C LEU A 9 -8.15 6.74 -42.08
N LEU A 10 -9.27 6.30 -41.49
CA LEU A 10 -9.76 6.84 -40.21
C LEU A 10 -8.91 6.18 -39.11
N THR A 11 -7.67 6.66 -38.93
CA THR A 11 -6.86 6.31 -37.76
C THR A 11 -7.58 6.81 -36.52
N PHE A 12 -8.18 5.86 -35.82
CA PHE A 12 -8.73 5.99 -34.49
C PHE A 12 -7.58 6.41 -33.54
N LEU A 13 -7.41 7.72 -33.37
CA LEU A 13 -6.52 8.28 -32.36
C LEU A 13 -7.20 8.04 -31.00
N LEU A 14 -7.02 6.84 -30.44
CA LEU A 14 -7.29 6.56 -29.03
C LEU A 14 -6.27 7.35 -28.21
N ILE A 15 -6.56 8.64 -28.02
CA ILE A 15 -5.96 9.40 -26.94
C ILE A 15 -6.48 8.73 -25.66
N PHE A 16 -5.66 7.88 -25.04
CA PHE A 16 -5.84 7.52 -23.65
C PHE A 16 -5.66 8.80 -22.84
N THR A 17 -6.72 9.57 -22.69
CA THR A 17 -6.78 10.56 -21.62
C THR A 17 -6.71 9.76 -20.34
N LYS A 18 -5.58 9.83 -19.62
CA LYS A 18 -5.57 9.55 -18.18
C LYS A 18 -6.77 10.29 -17.61
N SER A 19 -7.76 9.55 -17.13
CA SER A 19 -8.91 10.10 -16.42
C SER A 19 -8.37 11.11 -15.41
N LEU A 20 -8.70 12.39 -15.57
CA LEU A 20 -8.43 13.36 -14.51
C LEU A 20 -9.17 12.83 -13.28
N ALA A 21 -8.43 12.34 -12.29
CA ALA A 21 -8.99 12.01 -11.00
C ALA A 21 -9.74 13.26 -10.51
N THR A 22 -11.05 13.15 -10.35
CA THR A 22 -11.88 14.24 -9.84
C THR A 22 -11.35 14.65 -8.47
N GLN A 23 -11.42 15.94 -8.12
CA GLN A 23 -10.99 16.39 -6.79
C GLN A 23 -11.65 15.52 -5.71
N PRO A 24 -10.90 15.12 -4.66
CA PRO A 24 -11.45 14.25 -3.63
C PRO A 24 -12.63 14.94 -2.93
N LEU A 25 -13.72 14.20 -2.73
CA LEU A 25 -14.79 14.60 -1.81
C LEU A 25 -14.25 14.45 -0.39
N VAL A 26 -14.23 15.52 0.39
CA VAL A 26 -13.74 15.47 1.78
C VAL A 26 -14.92 15.65 2.73
N LEU A 27 -15.15 14.65 3.58
CA LEU A 27 -16.18 14.60 4.60
C LEU A 27 -15.51 14.70 5.96
N ALA A 28 -15.25 15.93 6.41
CA ALA A 28 -14.51 16.21 7.62
C ALA A 28 -15.09 17.43 8.33
N GLY A 29 -15.22 17.33 9.66
CA GLY A 29 -15.53 18.44 10.55
C GLY A 29 -14.32 18.88 11.37
N GLU A 30 -14.54 19.80 12.30
CA GLU A 30 -13.51 20.22 13.27
C GLU A 30 -13.15 19.10 14.26
N ASP A 31 -14.12 18.21 14.53
CA ASP A 31 -13.96 17.05 15.38
C ASP A 31 -14.80 15.86 14.88
N ARG A 32 -14.78 14.74 15.61
CA ARG A 32 -15.53 13.52 15.27
C ARG A 32 -17.05 13.73 15.26
N TYR A 33 -17.57 14.67 16.05
CA TYR A 33 -18.99 14.96 16.14
C TYR A 33 -19.43 15.66 14.86
N GLU A 34 -18.72 16.70 14.44
CA GLU A 34 -18.95 17.38 13.16
C GLU A 34 -18.73 16.45 11.96
N THR A 35 -17.68 15.62 11.98
CA THR A 35 -17.46 14.61 10.92
C THR A 35 -18.65 13.66 10.81
N SER A 36 -19.28 13.26 11.92
CA SER A 36 -20.47 12.41 11.87
C SER A 36 -21.64 13.08 11.14
N PHE A 37 -21.83 14.39 11.32
CA PHE A 37 -22.84 15.14 10.54
C PHE A 37 -22.48 15.19 9.06
N LYS A 38 -21.24 15.54 8.72
CA LYS A 38 -20.77 15.62 7.31
C LYS A 38 -20.89 14.30 6.57
N VAL A 39 -20.58 13.19 7.25
CA VAL A 39 -20.77 11.85 6.69
C VAL A 39 -22.26 11.62 6.40
N ASN A 40 -23.14 11.82 7.38
CA ASN A 40 -24.57 11.53 7.21
C ASN A 40 -25.25 12.43 6.17
N GLU A 41 -24.84 13.69 6.04
CA GLU A 41 -25.28 14.63 5.00
C GLU A 41 -24.91 14.16 3.58
N SER A 42 -23.81 13.41 3.43
CA SER A 42 -23.31 12.93 2.12
C SER A 42 -24.00 11.67 1.59
N LEU A 43 -24.81 11.02 2.43
CA LEU A 43 -25.41 9.73 2.14
C LEU A 43 -26.79 9.92 1.49
N ASN A 44 -26.97 9.32 0.30
CA ASN A 44 -28.13 9.50 -0.57
C ASN A 44 -29.38 8.75 -0.07
N LYS A 45 -29.18 7.57 0.52
CA LYS A 45 -30.26 6.73 1.03
C LYS A 45 -30.75 7.31 2.36
N GLY A 46 -32.02 7.67 2.49
CA GLY A 46 -32.58 8.15 3.76
C GLY A 46 -32.49 7.11 4.89
N SER A 47 -32.82 7.55 6.11
CA SER A 47 -32.85 6.70 7.31
C SER A 47 -34.17 6.81 8.03
N ASP A 48 -34.61 5.71 8.62
CA ASP A 48 -35.80 5.63 9.45
C ASP A 48 -35.46 5.65 10.95
N ALA A 49 -34.17 5.62 11.29
CA ALA A 49 -33.73 5.61 12.67
C ALA A 49 -32.39 6.32 12.87
N LEU A 50 -32.10 6.66 14.13
CA LEU A 50 -30.82 7.17 14.57
C LEU A 50 -30.13 6.13 15.45
N ILE A 51 -28.84 5.90 15.26
CA ILE A 51 -27.95 5.24 16.21
C ILE A 51 -27.13 6.33 16.88
N LEU A 52 -27.21 6.43 18.19
CA LEU A 52 -26.44 7.35 19.02
C LEU A 52 -25.47 6.54 19.87
N VAL A 53 -24.20 6.88 19.82
CA VAL A 53 -23.14 6.19 20.57
C VAL A 53 -22.12 7.21 21.08
N SER A 54 -21.50 6.94 22.23
CA SER A 54 -20.48 7.85 22.78
C SER A 54 -19.33 8.03 21.79
N GLY A 55 -18.90 9.28 21.59
CA GLY A 55 -17.72 9.61 20.79
C GLY A 55 -16.42 9.04 21.36
N HIS A 56 -16.41 8.51 22.59
CA HIS A 56 -15.22 8.02 23.27
C HIS A 56 -15.18 6.50 23.50
N ASP A 57 -16.23 5.75 23.15
CA ASP A 57 -16.31 4.29 23.33
C ASP A 57 -16.15 3.55 21.99
N TYR A 58 -14.92 3.28 21.59
CA TYR A 58 -14.62 2.66 20.29
C TYR A 58 -15.21 1.25 20.13
N LYS A 59 -15.28 0.46 21.20
CA LYS A 59 -15.86 -0.91 21.14
C LYS A 59 -17.34 -0.84 20.78
N SER A 60 -18.07 0.04 21.47
CA SER A 60 -19.47 0.31 21.17
C SER A 60 -19.63 0.89 19.77
N GLN A 61 -18.77 1.82 19.35
CA GLN A 61 -18.84 2.43 18.01
C GLN A 61 -18.68 1.39 16.89
N VAL A 62 -17.77 0.43 17.01
CA VAL A 62 -17.56 -0.64 16.02
C VAL A 62 -18.84 -1.46 15.83
N ILE A 63 -19.41 -1.97 16.93
CA ILE A 63 -20.61 -2.81 16.87
C ILE A 63 -21.82 -1.99 16.43
N ALA A 64 -22.01 -0.79 16.99
CA ALA A 64 -23.09 0.12 16.61
C ALA A 64 -23.04 0.47 15.11
N SER A 65 -21.85 0.77 14.57
CA SER A 65 -21.68 1.07 13.14
C SER A 65 -22.10 -0.09 12.25
N SER A 66 -21.76 -1.33 12.63
CA SER A 66 -22.17 -2.52 11.88
C SER A 66 -23.69 -2.69 11.75
N LEU A 67 -24.47 -2.13 12.69
CA LEU A 67 -25.93 -2.17 12.68
C LEU A 67 -26.57 -1.12 11.77
N SER A 68 -25.81 -0.11 11.32
CA SER A 68 -26.36 1.08 10.64
C SER A 68 -27.28 0.73 9.48
N GLU A 69 -26.81 -0.10 8.54
CA GLU A 69 -27.61 -0.52 7.39
C GLU A 69 -28.69 -1.54 7.73
N LYS A 70 -28.44 -2.43 8.71
CA LYS A 70 -29.43 -3.42 9.16
C LYS A 70 -30.66 -2.74 9.76
N LEU A 71 -30.45 -1.63 10.46
CA LEU A 71 -31.48 -0.83 11.11
C LEU A 71 -31.99 0.32 10.24
N SER A 72 -31.51 0.45 8.99
CA SER A 72 -31.81 1.60 8.12
C SER A 72 -31.64 2.94 8.84
N SER A 73 -30.49 3.09 9.49
CA SER A 73 -30.22 4.12 10.48
C SER A 73 -28.96 4.93 10.17
N ARG A 74 -28.87 6.13 10.75
CA ARG A 74 -27.64 6.95 10.74
C ARG A 74 -26.94 6.90 12.07
N LEU A 75 -25.63 6.75 12.04
CA LEU A 75 -24.80 6.79 13.25
C LEU A 75 -24.31 8.22 13.52
N TYR A 76 -24.60 8.72 14.72
CA TYR A 76 -24.07 9.99 15.22
C TYR A 76 -23.32 9.75 16.53
N TYR A 77 -22.23 10.49 16.72
CA TYR A 77 -21.50 10.49 17.98
C TYR A 77 -22.12 11.49 18.96
N LEU A 78 -22.29 11.07 20.21
CA LEU A 78 -22.67 11.93 21.32
C LEU A 78 -21.44 12.32 22.14
N LYS A 79 -21.35 13.61 22.45
CA LYS A 79 -20.32 14.19 23.32
C LYS A 79 -20.78 14.10 24.77
N ASP A 80 -20.53 12.95 25.38
CA ASP A 80 -20.96 12.62 26.74
C ASP A 80 -22.48 12.87 26.92
N ASP A 81 -22.88 13.56 27.99
CA ASP A 81 -24.28 13.92 28.28
C ASP A 81 -24.75 15.22 27.59
N ASN A 82 -24.07 15.66 26.53
CA ASN A 82 -24.52 16.80 25.73
C ASN A 82 -25.26 16.34 24.47
N LEU A 83 -26.58 16.54 24.46
CA LEU A 83 -27.41 16.29 23.28
C LEU A 83 -27.38 17.51 22.36
N ASP A 84 -26.66 17.39 21.24
CA ASP A 84 -26.59 18.43 20.23
C ASP A 84 -27.98 18.76 19.67
N LYS A 85 -28.28 20.05 19.52
CA LYS A 85 -29.59 20.51 19.03
C LYS A 85 -29.96 19.93 17.66
N ARG A 86 -28.97 19.72 16.79
CA ARG A 86 -29.17 19.10 15.48
C ARG A 86 -29.66 17.66 15.59
N ILE A 87 -29.25 16.91 16.62
CA ILE A 87 -29.75 15.56 16.88
C ILE A 87 -31.21 15.61 17.33
N GLU A 88 -31.57 16.58 18.18
CA GLU A 88 -32.98 16.78 18.56
C GLU A 88 -33.86 17.08 17.35
N ASP A 89 -33.39 17.94 16.45
CA ASP A 89 -34.14 18.36 15.27
C ASP A 89 -34.25 17.20 14.26
N LEU A 90 -33.19 16.41 14.08
CA LEU A 90 -33.23 15.16 13.30
C LEU A 90 -34.23 14.16 13.88
N ALA A 91 -34.25 13.96 15.20
CA ALA A 91 -35.17 13.03 15.85
C ALA A 91 -36.66 13.42 15.63
N LYS A 92 -36.94 14.72 15.53
CA LYS A 92 -38.29 15.25 15.28
C LYS A 92 -38.77 15.08 13.84
N ASP A 93 -37.87 14.80 12.88
CA ASP A 93 -38.28 14.49 11.51
C ASP A 93 -39.25 13.29 11.50
N MET A 94 -40.36 13.42 10.78
CA MET A 94 -41.40 12.39 10.70
C MET A 94 -40.91 11.09 10.07
N ARG A 95 -39.82 11.13 9.28
CA ARG A 95 -39.20 9.94 8.67
C ARG A 95 -38.43 9.11 9.69
N ILE A 96 -37.82 9.75 10.68
CA ILE A 96 -37.25 9.03 11.82
C ILE A 96 -38.41 8.42 12.58
N ARG A 97 -38.30 7.15 12.96
CA ARG A 97 -39.29 6.38 13.71
C ARG A 97 -38.75 5.95 15.06
N LYS A 98 -37.43 5.76 15.15
CA LYS A 98 -36.79 5.17 16.32
C LYS A 98 -35.39 5.73 16.56
N ILE A 99 -35.00 5.77 17.82
CA ILE A 99 -33.64 6.08 18.28
C ILE A 99 -33.09 4.84 18.97
N TYR A 100 -31.90 4.41 18.56
CA TYR A 100 -31.09 3.39 19.20
C TYR A 100 -29.97 4.09 19.97
N LEU A 101 -30.02 4.05 21.30
CA LEU A 101 -28.93 4.54 22.15
C LEU A 101 -28.03 3.37 22.49
N PHE A 102 -26.81 3.37 21.95
CA PHE A 102 -25.83 2.32 22.16
C PHE A 102 -24.92 2.69 23.33
N GLU A 103 -24.97 1.90 24.40
CA GLU A 103 -24.22 2.05 25.65
C GLU A 103 -23.23 0.90 25.82
N GLY A 104 -22.11 1.16 26.50
CA GLY A 104 -21.12 0.14 26.80
C GLY A 104 -20.19 0.55 27.94
N GLU A 105 -18.92 0.83 27.63
CA GLU A 105 -17.97 1.37 28.60
C GLU A 105 -18.35 2.79 29.03
N LYS A 106 -19.03 3.52 28.15
CA LYS A 106 -19.67 4.82 28.45
C LYS A 106 -21.19 4.64 28.46
N ASN A 107 -21.79 5.12 29.54
CA ASN A 107 -23.25 5.17 29.73
C ASN A 107 -23.70 6.63 29.74
N PHE A 108 -24.95 6.85 29.34
CA PHE A 108 -25.58 8.17 29.38
C PHE A 108 -26.44 8.32 30.63
N SER A 109 -26.54 9.55 31.13
CA SER A 109 -27.43 9.92 32.22
C SER A 109 -28.90 9.59 31.91
N GLU A 110 -29.70 9.37 32.96
CA GLU A 110 -31.15 9.26 32.80
C GLU A 110 -31.77 10.54 32.23
N ASP A 111 -31.15 11.70 32.44
CA ASP A 111 -31.60 12.96 31.84
C ASP A 111 -31.56 12.91 30.31
N ILE A 112 -30.46 12.41 29.73
CA ILE A 112 -30.34 12.25 28.28
C ILE A 112 -31.31 11.19 27.76
N LYS A 113 -31.45 10.06 28.47
CA LYS A 113 -32.41 9.02 28.11
C LYS A 113 -33.85 9.54 28.12
N ASN A 114 -34.22 10.31 29.12
CA ASN A 114 -35.54 10.93 29.22
C ASN A 114 -35.78 11.97 28.12
N LYS A 115 -34.79 12.81 27.79
CA LYS A 115 -34.86 13.71 26.64
C LYS A 115 -35.11 12.95 25.34
N LEU A 116 -34.37 11.86 25.09
CA LEU A 116 -34.52 11.05 23.88
C LEU A 116 -35.88 10.32 23.83
N ARG A 117 -36.35 9.74 24.94
CA ARG A 117 -37.69 9.12 25.07
C ARG A 117 -38.82 10.09 24.73
N ASN A 118 -38.67 11.37 25.10
CA ASN A 118 -39.65 12.41 24.80
C ASN A 118 -39.64 12.83 23.32
N LEU A 119 -38.55 12.57 22.58
CA LEU A 119 -38.43 12.89 21.16
C LEU A 119 -38.94 11.76 20.26
N LYS A 120 -38.66 10.50 20.61
CA LYS A 120 -39.01 9.32 19.80
C LYS A 120 -39.03 8.02 20.60
N GLU A 121 -39.53 6.95 19.99
CA GLU A 121 -39.31 5.59 20.49
C GLU A 121 -37.82 5.37 20.70
N LEU A 122 -37.42 5.06 21.94
CA LEU A 122 -36.05 4.83 22.34
C LEU A 122 -35.82 3.36 22.65
N GLU A 123 -34.83 2.76 21.99
CA GLU A 123 -34.28 1.46 22.37
C GLU A 123 -32.84 1.63 22.84
N ILE A 124 -32.55 1.14 24.05
CA ILE A 124 -31.19 1.14 24.60
C ILE A 124 -30.56 -0.22 24.28
N ILE A 125 -29.42 -0.20 23.60
CA ILE A 125 -28.61 -1.38 23.30
C ILE A 125 -27.38 -1.32 24.19
N SER A 126 -27.18 -2.32 25.03
CA SER A 126 -26.10 -2.36 26.03
C SER A 126 -25.03 -3.37 25.62
N LEU A 127 -23.75 -2.96 25.64
CA LEU A 127 -22.56 -3.78 25.40
C LEU A 127 -21.61 -3.69 26.60
N LYS A 128 -21.91 -4.42 27.67
CA LYS A 128 -21.12 -4.45 28.91
C LYS A 128 -20.10 -5.57 28.92
N ASP A 129 -20.43 -6.70 28.28
CA ASP A 129 -19.59 -7.89 28.28
C ASP A 129 -19.61 -8.66 26.95
N ASP A 130 -18.89 -9.77 26.92
CA ASP A 130 -18.77 -10.60 25.72
C ASP A 130 -20.07 -11.38 25.38
N LYS A 131 -21.01 -11.50 26.32
CA LYS A 131 -22.32 -12.10 26.06
C LYS A 131 -23.23 -11.10 25.34
N ASP A 132 -23.16 -9.82 25.70
CA ASP A 132 -23.96 -8.78 25.05
C ASP A 132 -23.68 -8.70 23.55
N GLN A 133 -22.42 -8.81 23.09
CA GLN A 133 -22.13 -8.85 21.64
C GLN A 133 -22.79 -10.06 20.95
N ILE A 134 -22.88 -11.21 21.61
CA ILE A 134 -23.55 -12.40 21.07
C ILE A 134 -25.06 -12.13 20.96
N ASP A 135 -25.67 -11.60 22.01
CA ASP A 135 -27.11 -11.35 22.05
C ASP A 135 -27.53 -10.24 21.06
N ILE A 136 -26.74 -9.17 20.93
CA ILE A 136 -26.90 -8.13 19.90
C ILE A 136 -26.82 -8.76 18.51
N ASN A 137 -25.78 -9.56 18.24
CA ASN A 137 -25.60 -10.15 16.92
C ASN A 137 -26.71 -11.16 16.57
N ARG A 138 -27.16 -11.98 17.52
CA ARG A 138 -28.32 -12.87 17.33
C ARG A 138 -29.59 -12.10 17.05
N LYS A 139 -29.80 -10.97 17.72
CA LYS A 139 -31.00 -10.16 17.52
C LYS A 139 -31.07 -9.60 16.11
N TYR A 140 -29.96 -9.05 15.61
CA TYR A 140 -29.95 -8.25 14.38
C TYR A 140 -29.40 -8.97 13.14
N PHE A 141 -28.58 -10.02 13.29
CA PHE A 141 -27.95 -10.74 12.17
C PHE A 141 -28.40 -12.20 12.07
N ARG A 142 -29.69 -12.48 12.34
CA ARG A 142 -30.28 -13.83 12.36
C ARG A 142 -30.01 -14.71 11.13
N GLU A 143 -29.80 -14.09 9.97
CA GLU A 143 -29.62 -14.78 8.68
C GLU A 143 -28.15 -14.77 8.21
N ALA A 144 -27.23 -14.24 9.02
CA ALA A 144 -25.82 -14.20 8.63
C ALA A 144 -25.27 -15.63 8.52
N SER A 145 -24.54 -15.89 7.44
CA SER A 145 -23.78 -17.14 7.26
C SER A 145 -22.29 -16.96 7.48
N LYS A 146 -21.83 -15.72 7.65
CA LYS A 146 -20.44 -15.36 7.89
C LYS A 146 -20.36 -14.34 9.01
N ALA A 147 -19.26 -14.35 9.76
CA ALA A 147 -18.96 -13.37 10.81
C ALA A 147 -17.57 -12.76 10.60
N ILE A 148 -17.39 -11.51 11.03
CA ILE A 148 -16.08 -10.84 11.05
C ILE A 148 -15.58 -10.79 12.49
N LEU A 149 -14.33 -11.18 12.69
CA LEU A 149 -13.67 -11.22 13.98
C LEU A 149 -12.49 -10.25 13.97
N ILE A 150 -12.48 -9.31 14.90
CA ILE A 150 -11.37 -8.35 15.07
C ILE A 150 -10.85 -8.39 16.50
N SER A 151 -9.60 -7.97 16.71
CA SER A 151 -9.01 -7.93 18.05
C SER A 151 -9.77 -6.93 18.95
N LYS A 152 -10.11 -7.36 20.17
CA LYS A 152 -10.71 -6.54 21.23
C LYS A 152 -9.72 -5.53 21.79
N GLU A 153 -8.44 -5.89 21.83
CA GLU A 153 -7.35 -5.08 22.40
C GLU A 153 -6.66 -4.21 21.32
N ASN A 154 -6.37 -4.78 20.15
CA ASN A 154 -5.77 -4.06 19.03
C ASN A 154 -6.74 -3.94 17.84
N TYR A 155 -7.90 -3.31 18.09
CA TYR A 155 -8.95 -3.12 17.09
C TYR A 155 -8.49 -2.29 15.88
N ALA A 156 -7.38 -1.55 16.00
CA ALA A 156 -6.81 -0.78 14.91
C ALA A 156 -6.41 -1.63 13.70
N ASP A 157 -5.99 -2.88 13.90
CA ASP A 157 -5.68 -3.80 12.81
C ASP A 157 -6.93 -4.17 12.00
N GLY A 158 -8.08 -4.23 12.66
CA GLY A 158 -9.36 -4.68 12.10
C GLY A 158 -10.34 -3.57 11.75
N ILE A 159 -10.03 -2.30 12.02
CA ILE A 159 -11.01 -1.20 11.94
C ILE A 159 -11.58 -0.99 10.52
N SER A 160 -10.79 -1.26 9.49
CA SER A 160 -11.24 -1.22 8.09
C SER A 160 -12.32 -2.28 7.79
N ALA A 161 -12.34 -3.39 8.54
CA ALA A 161 -13.34 -4.44 8.40
C ALA A 161 -14.75 -4.00 8.78
N VAL A 162 -14.91 -2.88 9.51
CA VAL A 162 -16.24 -2.30 9.81
C VAL A 162 -17.01 -2.00 8.53
N SER A 163 -16.34 -1.41 7.54
CA SER A 163 -16.97 -1.12 6.25
C SER A 163 -17.31 -2.40 5.47
N LEU A 164 -16.50 -3.46 5.57
CA LEU A 164 -16.86 -4.76 5.00
C LEU A 164 -18.11 -5.36 5.68
N ALA A 165 -18.17 -5.28 7.01
CA ALA A 165 -19.28 -5.79 7.82
C ALA A 165 -20.60 -5.14 7.40
N ILE A 166 -20.61 -3.82 7.26
CA ILE A 166 -21.76 -3.05 6.80
C ILE A 166 -22.16 -3.49 5.39
N ASN A 167 -21.20 -3.54 4.46
CA ASN A 167 -21.50 -3.85 3.06
C ASN A 167 -22.05 -5.25 2.83
N LYS A 168 -21.58 -6.21 3.63
CA LYS A 168 -21.99 -7.62 3.51
C LYS A 168 -23.07 -8.01 4.51
N SER A 169 -23.48 -7.10 5.39
CA SER A 169 -24.37 -7.37 6.51
C SER A 169 -23.88 -8.54 7.37
N TYR A 170 -22.58 -8.55 7.67
CA TYR A 170 -21.96 -9.55 8.55
C TYR A 170 -21.85 -9.00 9.98
N PRO A 171 -22.18 -9.78 11.02
CA PRO A 171 -21.92 -9.40 12.40
C PRO A 171 -20.43 -9.27 12.65
N ILE A 172 -20.05 -8.28 13.48
CA ILE A 172 -18.70 -8.12 14.00
C ILE A 172 -18.67 -8.66 15.43
N TYR A 173 -17.64 -9.44 15.75
CA TYR A 173 -17.30 -9.84 17.11
C TYR A 173 -15.92 -9.32 17.48
N LEU A 174 -15.80 -8.79 18.69
CA LEU A 174 -14.54 -8.38 19.29
C LEU A 174 -13.98 -9.57 20.07
N ILE A 175 -12.82 -10.07 19.64
CA ILE A 175 -12.22 -11.28 20.21
C ILE A 175 -10.85 -11.03 20.84
N ASP A 176 -10.52 -11.81 21.84
CA ASP A 176 -9.20 -11.93 22.46
C ASP A 176 -8.92 -13.41 22.81
N GLU A 177 -7.77 -13.69 23.41
CA GLU A 177 -7.38 -15.04 23.82
C GLU A 177 -8.35 -15.67 24.84
N ASN A 178 -9.07 -14.85 25.61
CA ASN A 178 -9.95 -15.30 26.70
C ASN A 178 -11.36 -15.65 26.19
N ASN A 179 -11.91 -14.87 25.27
CA ASN A 179 -13.28 -15.01 24.82
C ASN A 179 -13.43 -15.78 23.48
N ALA A 180 -12.34 -15.99 22.74
CA ALA A 180 -12.37 -16.58 21.40
C ALA A 180 -13.08 -17.95 21.36
N ARG A 181 -12.81 -18.81 22.34
CA ARG A 181 -13.47 -20.13 22.45
C ARG A 181 -14.98 -19.99 22.60
N MET A 182 -15.43 -19.15 23.53
CA MET A 182 -16.85 -18.92 23.79
C MET A 182 -17.55 -18.35 22.56
N ILE A 183 -16.94 -17.37 21.89
CA ILE A 183 -17.50 -16.77 20.68
C ILE A 183 -17.57 -17.83 19.57
N GLY A 184 -16.49 -18.57 19.33
CA GLY A 184 -16.46 -19.63 18.31
C GLY A 184 -17.53 -20.71 18.50
N GLU A 185 -17.78 -21.14 19.73
CA GLU A 185 -18.86 -22.07 20.04
C GLU A 185 -20.26 -21.48 19.75
N ASN A 186 -20.47 -20.20 20.05
CA ASN A 186 -21.74 -19.53 19.75
C ASN A 186 -21.94 -19.34 18.25
N LEU A 187 -20.90 -18.97 17.49
CA LEU A 187 -20.97 -18.87 16.02
C LEU A 187 -21.40 -20.20 15.39
N LYS A 188 -20.83 -21.33 15.87
CA LYS A 188 -21.21 -22.68 15.41
C LYS A 188 -22.68 -22.99 15.72
N LYS A 189 -23.15 -22.67 16.94
CA LYS A 189 -24.56 -22.86 17.35
C LYS A 189 -25.52 -21.99 16.54
N ASP A 190 -25.10 -20.78 16.19
CA ASP A 190 -25.90 -19.80 15.46
C ASP A 190 -25.89 -20.07 13.94
N GLY A 191 -25.22 -21.14 13.49
CA GLY A 191 -25.22 -21.55 12.08
C GLY A 191 -24.28 -20.73 11.18
N ILE A 192 -23.34 -19.97 11.76
CA ILE A 192 -22.28 -19.30 11.01
C ILE A 192 -21.38 -20.37 10.37
N LYS A 193 -21.16 -20.23 9.06
CA LYS A 193 -20.42 -21.20 8.24
C LYS A 193 -18.96 -20.80 8.02
N GLU A 194 -18.64 -19.52 8.12
CA GLU A 194 -17.30 -18.98 7.86
C GLU A 194 -17.00 -17.78 8.76
N SER A 195 -15.80 -17.73 9.32
CA SER A 195 -15.33 -16.62 10.15
C SER A 195 -14.15 -15.91 9.48
N ILE A 196 -14.28 -14.60 9.27
CA ILE A 196 -13.23 -13.77 8.67
C ILE A 196 -12.47 -13.08 9.81
N ILE A 197 -11.24 -13.48 10.07
CA ILE A 197 -10.39 -12.88 11.10
C ILE A 197 -9.60 -11.74 10.48
N VAL A 198 -9.75 -10.52 10.99
CA VAL A 198 -8.98 -9.35 10.53
C VAL A 198 -8.07 -8.88 11.66
N ALA A 199 -6.92 -9.55 11.77
CA ALA A 199 -5.88 -9.25 12.74
C ALA A 199 -4.58 -9.97 12.38
N GLY A 200 -3.43 -9.32 12.63
CA GLY A 200 -2.13 -9.98 12.58
C GLY A 200 -1.91 -10.97 13.74
N PRO A 201 -0.94 -11.88 13.63
CA PRO A 201 -0.65 -12.87 14.66
C PRO A 201 -0.12 -12.28 15.97
N SER A 202 0.39 -11.04 15.95
CA SER A 202 0.76 -10.29 17.15
C SER A 202 -0.44 -9.79 17.95
N SER A 203 -1.60 -9.67 17.31
CA SER A 203 -2.85 -9.18 17.90
C SER A 203 -3.81 -10.30 18.28
N LEU A 204 -3.83 -11.37 17.49
CA LEU A 204 -4.61 -12.59 17.74
C LEU A 204 -3.81 -13.79 17.22
N SER A 205 -3.44 -14.69 18.12
CA SER A 205 -2.60 -15.83 17.77
C SER A 205 -3.30 -16.81 16.80
N PHE A 206 -2.51 -17.62 16.09
CA PHE A 206 -3.02 -18.53 15.04
C PHE A 206 -3.82 -19.71 15.59
N ASN A 207 -3.51 -20.18 16.80
CA ASN A 207 -4.23 -21.29 17.44
C ASN A 207 -5.73 -20.99 17.63
N LEU A 208 -6.12 -19.72 17.82
CA LEU A 208 -7.52 -19.32 18.00
C LEU A 208 -8.42 -19.72 16.82
N GLU A 209 -7.85 -19.91 15.63
CA GLU A 209 -8.58 -20.33 14.43
C GLU A 209 -9.35 -21.64 14.64
N GLU A 210 -8.87 -22.54 15.49
CA GLU A 210 -9.52 -23.82 15.77
C GLU A 210 -10.93 -23.67 16.38
N PHE A 211 -11.20 -22.55 17.05
CA PHE A 211 -12.48 -22.30 17.70
C PHE A 211 -13.57 -21.89 16.70
N PHE A 212 -13.20 -21.39 15.54
CA PHE A 212 -14.11 -20.73 14.61
C PHE A 212 -14.55 -21.62 13.43
N PRO A 213 -15.75 -21.44 12.88
CA PRO A 213 -16.18 -22.14 11.68
C PRO A 213 -15.43 -21.63 10.44
N ASN A 214 -14.75 -22.53 9.71
CA ASN A 214 -14.00 -22.25 8.46
C ASN A 214 -13.27 -20.88 8.50
N PRO A 215 -12.27 -20.72 9.39
CA PRO A 215 -11.62 -19.43 9.60
C PRO A 215 -10.82 -19.00 8.37
N ILE A 216 -10.93 -17.73 8.00
CA ILE A 216 -10.08 -17.09 6.99
C ILE A 216 -9.47 -15.82 7.57
N ARG A 217 -8.15 -15.84 7.78
CA ARG A 217 -7.41 -14.66 8.23
C ARG A 217 -7.05 -13.72 7.08
N ILE A 218 -7.21 -12.43 7.32
CA ILE A 218 -6.78 -11.34 6.45
C ILE A 218 -5.97 -10.38 7.31
N CYS A 219 -4.68 -10.25 7.02
CA CYS A 219 -3.76 -9.39 7.76
C CYS A 219 -2.62 -8.91 6.86
N GLY A 220 -1.96 -7.84 7.26
CA GLY A 220 -0.70 -7.34 6.71
C GLY A 220 0.31 -7.06 7.83
N PRO A 221 1.52 -6.60 7.50
CA PRO A 221 2.53 -6.18 8.48
C PRO A 221 2.08 -4.98 9.33
N ASP A 222 1.10 -4.21 8.86
CA ASP A 222 0.46 -3.13 9.61
C ASP A 222 -1.03 -2.99 9.24
N ARG A 223 -1.72 -2.04 9.88
CA ARG A 223 -3.15 -1.74 9.64
C ARG A 223 -3.43 -1.22 8.22
N TYR A 224 -2.45 -0.57 7.60
CA TYR A 224 -2.59 0.01 6.27
C TYR A 224 -2.61 -1.11 5.23
N GLU A 225 -1.64 -2.03 5.29
CA GLU A 225 -1.62 -3.23 4.44
C GLU A 225 -2.78 -4.18 4.75
N THR A 226 -3.22 -4.28 6.01
CA THR A 226 -4.43 -5.07 6.35
C THR A 226 -5.68 -4.52 5.65
N SER A 227 -5.84 -3.19 5.61
CA SER A 227 -6.96 -2.56 4.90
C SER A 227 -6.88 -2.78 3.38
N LEU A 228 -5.68 -2.75 2.80
CA LEU A 228 -5.45 -3.08 1.39
C LEU A 228 -5.82 -4.53 1.08
N ASN A 229 -5.37 -5.49 1.90
CA ASN A 229 -5.65 -6.91 1.69
C ASN A 229 -7.16 -7.21 1.75
N LEU A 230 -7.93 -6.48 2.57
CA LEU A 230 -9.38 -6.54 2.54
C LEU A 230 -9.97 -5.97 1.24
N PHE A 231 -9.48 -4.81 0.79
CA PHE A 231 -9.90 -4.21 -0.47
C PHE A 231 -9.64 -5.13 -1.67
N GLU A 232 -8.44 -5.67 -1.80
CA GLU A 232 -8.07 -6.56 -2.91
C GLU A 232 -8.90 -7.85 -2.91
N LYS A 233 -9.26 -8.36 -1.73
CA LYS A 233 -10.08 -9.58 -1.64
C LYS A 233 -11.54 -9.35 -2.02
N TYR A 234 -12.14 -8.25 -1.59
CA TYR A 234 -13.60 -8.06 -1.70
C TYR A 234 -14.03 -7.03 -2.75
N TYR A 235 -13.17 -6.09 -3.11
CA TYR A 235 -13.45 -4.97 -4.00
C TYR A 235 -12.31 -4.67 -5.02
N PRO A 236 -11.62 -5.67 -5.61
CA PRO A 236 -10.45 -5.43 -6.47
C PRO A 236 -10.75 -4.66 -7.77
N LYS A 237 -12.03 -4.51 -8.13
CA LYS A 237 -12.49 -3.83 -9.34
C LYS A 237 -13.24 -2.52 -9.04
N SER A 238 -13.19 -2.03 -7.81
CA SER A 238 -13.94 -0.81 -7.47
C SER A 238 -13.29 0.41 -8.09
N ASP A 239 -14.07 1.18 -8.86
CA ASP A 239 -13.69 2.49 -9.39
C ASP A 239 -13.73 3.60 -8.30
N SER A 240 -14.20 3.28 -7.09
CA SER A 240 -14.32 4.20 -5.97
C SER A 240 -13.40 3.79 -4.83
N ILE A 241 -12.71 4.76 -4.25
CA ILE A 241 -11.96 4.58 -3.00
C ILE A 241 -12.52 5.50 -1.92
N VAL A 242 -12.65 4.95 -0.72
CA VAL A 242 -12.89 5.71 0.51
C VAL A 242 -11.67 5.55 1.40
N ILE A 243 -11.13 6.65 1.90
CA ILE A 243 -9.98 6.65 2.81
C ILE A 243 -10.23 7.42 4.10
N THR A 244 -9.47 7.06 5.13
CA THR A 244 -9.41 7.71 6.44
C THR A 244 -8.00 7.59 7.00
N LYS A 245 -7.61 8.45 7.95
CA LYS A 245 -6.36 8.22 8.68
C LYS A 245 -6.45 6.97 9.57
N GLY A 246 -5.40 6.15 9.57
CA GLY A 246 -5.33 4.91 10.33
C GLY A 246 -5.04 5.11 11.82
N ASP A 247 -4.69 6.33 12.25
CA ASP A 247 -4.53 6.71 13.65
C ASP A 247 -5.79 7.40 14.24
N ASN A 248 -6.81 7.66 13.42
CA ASN A 248 -8.09 8.21 13.85
C ASN A 248 -9.24 7.21 13.63
N PHE A 249 -9.52 6.42 14.67
CA PHE A 249 -10.49 5.32 14.61
C PHE A 249 -11.94 5.79 14.47
N ALA A 250 -12.28 6.95 15.04
CA ALA A 250 -13.63 7.49 14.96
C ALA A 250 -14.02 7.76 13.50
N ASP A 251 -13.13 8.39 12.74
CA ASP A 251 -13.36 8.69 11.32
C ASP A 251 -13.42 7.39 10.48
N ALA A 252 -12.59 6.40 10.83
CA ALA A 252 -12.63 5.09 10.17
C ALA A 252 -13.96 4.36 10.37
N ILE A 253 -14.53 4.40 11.56
CA ILE A 253 -15.83 3.79 11.85
C ILE A 253 -16.96 4.52 11.10
N LEU A 254 -16.92 5.87 11.08
CA LEU A 254 -17.89 6.70 10.35
C LEU A 254 -17.81 6.50 8.83
N SER A 255 -16.67 6.12 8.28
CA SER A 255 -16.53 5.90 6.85
C SER A 255 -17.31 4.70 6.29
N GLY A 256 -17.78 3.80 7.17
CA GLY A 256 -18.47 2.57 6.81
C GLY A 256 -19.66 2.75 5.85
N PRO A 257 -20.69 3.54 6.22
CA PRO A 257 -21.82 3.83 5.33
C PRO A 257 -21.42 4.52 4.01
N VAL A 258 -20.36 5.33 4.01
CA VAL A 258 -19.83 5.96 2.79
C VAL A 258 -19.25 4.90 1.86
N SER A 259 -18.49 3.96 2.41
CA SER A 259 -17.94 2.80 1.69
C SER A 259 -19.05 1.91 1.13
N TYR A 260 -20.14 1.71 1.88
CA TYR A 260 -21.33 1.01 1.40
C TYR A 260 -21.96 1.68 0.19
N GLN A 261 -22.26 2.99 0.28
CA GLN A 261 -22.80 3.77 -0.83
C GLN A 261 -21.91 3.72 -2.08
N ASN A 262 -20.60 3.66 -1.88
CA ASN A 262 -19.62 3.64 -2.96
C ASN A 262 -19.25 2.23 -3.45
N SER A 263 -19.87 1.17 -2.93
CA SER A 263 -19.55 -0.23 -3.28
C SER A 263 -18.04 -0.52 -3.18
N THR A 264 -17.45 -0.11 -2.07
CA THR A 264 -16.01 -0.24 -1.79
C THR A 264 -15.78 -0.49 -0.30
N ILE A 265 -14.54 -0.67 0.12
CA ILE A 265 -14.16 -0.74 1.53
C ILE A 265 -13.28 0.46 1.89
N THR A 266 -13.25 0.84 3.16
CA THR A 266 -12.38 1.90 3.66
C THR A 266 -10.93 1.43 3.70
N LEU A 267 -10.05 2.18 3.04
CA LEU A 267 -8.61 2.07 3.19
C LEU A 267 -8.12 3.03 4.28
N LEU A 268 -7.16 2.59 5.07
CA LEU A 268 -6.51 3.43 6.08
C LEU A 268 -5.26 4.03 5.47
N VAL A 269 -5.00 5.33 5.63
CA VAL A 269 -3.74 6.01 5.24
C VAL A 269 -3.04 6.60 6.47
N LYS A 270 -1.76 6.98 6.39
CA LYS A 270 -1.03 7.53 7.54
C LYS A 270 -1.43 8.99 7.78
N GLU A 271 -1.06 9.87 6.86
CA GLU A 271 -1.18 11.32 7.05
C GLU A 271 -1.61 12.08 5.79
N LYS A 272 -1.23 11.58 4.61
CA LYS A 272 -1.26 12.36 3.36
C LYS A 272 -2.03 11.64 2.27
N LEU A 273 -2.57 12.40 1.32
CA LEU A 273 -3.19 11.80 0.13
C LEU A 273 -2.20 10.97 -0.70
N SER A 274 -0.92 11.34 -0.70
CA SER A 274 0.14 10.59 -1.36
C SER A 274 0.33 9.18 -0.80
N ASP A 275 -0.19 8.89 0.39
CA ASP A 275 -0.14 7.53 0.95
C ASP A 275 -1.02 6.57 0.13
N LEU A 276 -1.99 7.06 -0.65
CA LEU A 276 -2.71 6.23 -1.61
C LEU A 276 -1.82 5.68 -2.71
N ASP A 277 -0.75 6.39 -3.07
CA ASP A 277 0.19 5.90 -4.08
C ASP A 277 0.87 4.60 -3.62
N PHE A 278 0.95 4.34 -2.30
CA PHE A 278 1.41 3.07 -1.75
C PHE A 278 0.50 1.90 -2.14
N TYR A 279 -0.81 2.13 -2.28
CA TYR A 279 -1.75 1.08 -2.70
C TYR A 279 -1.75 0.80 -4.20
N ASN A 280 -1.26 1.76 -5.02
CA ASN A 280 -1.23 1.65 -6.48
C ASN A 280 -2.59 1.24 -7.10
N LEU A 281 -3.67 1.83 -6.61
CA LEU A 281 -5.03 1.54 -7.05
C LEU A 281 -5.42 2.46 -8.21
N ASP A 282 -6.05 1.89 -9.23
CA ASP A 282 -6.74 2.69 -10.26
C ASP A 282 -8.15 3.01 -9.75
N TYR A 283 -8.50 4.29 -9.70
CA TYR A 283 -9.79 4.75 -9.22
C TYR A 283 -10.21 6.02 -9.94
N LYS A 284 -11.52 6.18 -10.11
CA LYS A 284 -12.15 7.36 -10.72
C LYS A 284 -12.66 8.33 -9.68
N ARG A 285 -13.04 7.83 -8.51
CA ARG A 285 -13.62 8.64 -7.42
C ARG A 285 -12.89 8.37 -6.11
N LEU A 286 -12.57 9.46 -5.41
CA LEU A 286 -11.94 9.42 -4.09
C LEU A 286 -12.78 10.20 -3.10
N THR A 287 -13.13 9.55 -1.99
CA THR A 287 -13.74 10.18 -0.82
C THR A 287 -12.79 10.04 0.37
N VAL A 288 -12.53 11.16 1.04
CA VAL A 288 -11.77 11.22 2.29
C VAL A 288 -12.77 11.44 3.42
N VAL A 289 -12.74 10.59 4.43
CA VAL A 289 -13.53 10.75 5.66
C VAL A 289 -12.57 11.10 6.78
N GLY A 290 -12.90 12.16 7.53
CA GLY A 290 -12.10 12.59 8.67
C GLY A 290 -11.02 13.62 8.37
N GLY A 291 -10.31 14.02 9.44
CA GLY A 291 -9.42 15.18 9.49
C GLY A 291 -8.56 15.39 8.23
N ARG A 292 -8.33 16.65 7.85
CA ARG A 292 -7.64 17.03 6.60
C ARG A 292 -6.37 16.20 6.41
N LEU A 293 -6.38 15.31 5.43
CA LEU A 293 -5.16 14.75 4.88
C LEU A 293 -4.42 15.92 4.24
N ASP A 294 -3.15 16.09 4.59
CA ASP A 294 -2.34 17.08 3.92
C ASP A 294 -2.35 16.73 2.43
N ARG A 295 -2.83 17.67 1.62
CA ARG A 295 -2.71 17.60 0.16
C ARG A 295 -1.24 17.78 -0.16
N VAL A 296 -0.44 16.76 0.06
CA VAL A 296 0.89 16.70 -0.54
C VAL A 296 0.65 16.42 -2.01
N ARG A 297 0.68 17.50 -2.80
CA ARG A 297 1.07 17.40 -4.21
C ARG A 297 2.31 16.52 -4.21
N LYS A 298 2.28 15.42 -4.98
CA LYS A 298 3.44 14.57 -5.28
C LYS A 298 4.65 15.51 -5.41
N LYS A 299 5.55 15.50 -4.42
CA LYS A 299 6.71 16.38 -4.49
C LYS A 299 7.51 15.88 -5.68
N ASP A 300 7.53 16.68 -6.74
CA ASP A 300 8.38 16.36 -7.88
C ASP A 300 9.79 16.66 -7.44
N TYR A 301 10.64 15.64 -7.47
CA TYR A 301 12.02 15.75 -7.05
C TYR A 301 12.85 16.02 -8.29
N ASP A 302 13.53 17.17 -8.30
CA ASP A 302 14.47 17.51 -9.37
C ASP A 302 15.71 16.61 -9.34
N LYS A 303 15.99 15.93 -8.22
CA LYS A 303 17.14 15.03 -8.03
C LYS A 303 16.70 13.61 -7.70
N VAL A 304 17.38 12.62 -8.28
CA VAL A 304 17.15 11.19 -8.00
C VAL A 304 18.47 10.46 -7.78
N LEU A 305 18.57 9.66 -6.72
CA LEU A 305 19.70 8.81 -6.42
C LEU A 305 19.32 7.34 -6.53
N TYR A 306 20.01 6.60 -7.40
CA TYR A 306 19.93 5.15 -7.51
C TYR A 306 21.03 4.48 -6.71
N LEU A 307 20.70 3.43 -5.96
CA LEU A 307 21.66 2.58 -5.24
C LEU A 307 21.78 1.23 -5.96
N SER A 308 22.92 1.04 -6.63
CA SER A 308 23.28 -0.19 -7.34
C SER A 308 24.12 -1.09 -6.42
N PRO A 309 23.64 -2.29 -6.05
CA PRO A 309 24.46 -3.22 -5.27
C PRO A 309 25.74 -3.64 -6.00
N HIS A 310 25.61 -4.04 -7.26
CA HIS A 310 26.67 -4.49 -8.16
C HIS A 310 26.63 -3.76 -9.50
N GLN A 311 27.66 -3.99 -10.32
CA GLN A 311 27.90 -3.30 -11.60
C GLN A 311 26.93 -3.62 -12.72
N ASP A 312 26.11 -4.66 -12.65
CA ASP A 312 25.15 -5.01 -13.71
C ASP A 312 23.71 -4.65 -13.32
N ASP A 313 23.48 -4.32 -12.05
CA ASP A 313 22.16 -4.11 -11.47
C ASP A 313 21.49 -2.82 -11.96
N GLU A 314 22.26 -1.80 -12.36
CA GLU A 314 21.68 -0.58 -12.91
C GLU A 314 21.02 -0.82 -14.25
N LEU A 315 21.64 -1.67 -15.07
CA LEU A 315 21.12 -1.99 -16.36
C LEU A 315 19.94 -2.94 -16.21
N VAL A 316 20.15 -4.01 -15.43
CA VAL A 316 19.15 -5.04 -15.15
C VAL A 316 17.91 -4.39 -14.54
N PHE A 317 18.01 -3.75 -13.37
CA PHE A 317 16.84 -3.35 -12.59
C PHE A 317 16.40 -1.90 -12.76
N PHE A 318 17.28 -0.98 -13.17
CA PHE A 318 16.99 0.46 -13.11
C PHE A 318 16.88 1.15 -14.47
N ALA A 319 17.37 0.55 -15.56
CA ALA A 319 17.64 1.30 -16.79
C ALA A 319 16.42 2.05 -17.37
N PRO A 320 15.22 1.47 -17.46
CA PRO A 320 14.05 2.22 -17.94
C PRO A 320 13.68 3.35 -16.98
N ALA A 321 13.75 3.12 -15.67
CA ALA A 321 13.45 4.16 -14.70
C ALA A 321 14.45 5.32 -14.77
N ILE A 322 15.75 5.02 -14.93
CA ILE A 322 16.81 6.01 -15.12
C ILE A 322 16.48 6.89 -16.33
N ARG A 323 16.10 6.27 -17.45
CA ARG A 323 15.76 6.97 -18.68
C ARG A 323 14.52 7.84 -18.55
N GLU A 324 13.49 7.37 -17.87
CA GLU A 324 12.28 8.15 -17.64
C GLU A 324 12.53 9.35 -16.71
N ASP A 325 13.34 9.20 -15.65
CA ASP A 325 13.71 10.34 -14.82
C ASP A 325 14.56 11.38 -15.57
N LEU A 326 15.51 10.94 -16.40
CA LEU A 326 16.30 11.83 -17.24
C LEU A 326 15.44 12.58 -18.27
N LYS A 327 14.47 11.91 -18.90
CA LYS A 327 13.51 12.56 -19.81
C LYS A 327 12.60 13.55 -19.11
N ALA A 328 12.27 13.28 -17.85
CA ALA A 328 11.53 14.21 -17.00
C ALA A 328 12.38 15.43 -16.58
N GLY A 329 13.63 15.54 -17.04
CA GLY A 329 14.51 16.67 -16.75
C GLY A 329 15.21 16.59 -15.40
N LYS A 330 15.15 15.44 -14.72
CA LYS A 330 15.74 15.28 -13.39
C LYS A 330 17.25 15.08 -13.47
N GLU A 331 17.93 15.55 -12.43
CA GLU A 331 19.33 15.27 -12.19
C GLU A 331 19.48 13.89 -11.55
N VAL A 332 19.95 12.92 -12.34
CA VAL A 332 20.11 11.53 -11.92
C VAL A 332 21.52 11.26 -11.44
N TYR A 333 21.61 10.61 -10.28
CA TYR A 333 22.81 10.11 -9.64
C TYR A 333 22.72 8.61 -9.43
N ILE A 334 23.86 7.92 -9.45
CA ILE A 334 23.92 6.50 -9.14
C ILE A 334 25.13 6.18 -8.27
N ALA A 335 24.94 5.36 -7.24
CA ALA A 335 25.98 4.89 -6.36
C ALA A 335 26.12 3.37 -6.46
N LEU A 336 27.30 2.92 -6.89
CA LEU A 336 27.71 1.53 -6.84
C LEU A 336 28.31 1.23 -5.47
N LEU A 337 27.69 0.29 -4.73
CA LEU A 337 28.10 -0.01 -3.37
C LEU A 337 29.23 -1.05 -3.31
N THR A 338 29.13 -2.16 -4.03
CA THR A 338 30.11 -3.24 -3.94
C THR A 338 30.96 -3.40 -5.22
N ASN A 339 32.07 -4.12 -5.09
CA ASN A 339 33.00 -4.42 -6.18
C ASN A 339 32.54 -5.57 -7.10
N GLY A 340 31.51 -6.34 -6.73
CA GLY A 340 30.96 -7.42 -7.56
C GLY A 340 31.95 -8.53 -7.94
N GLU A 341 33.07 -8.63 -7.21
CA GLU A 341 34.24 -9.44 -7.57
C GLU A 341 34.05 -10.95 -7.35
N LYS A 342 33.07 -11.35 -6.52
CA LYS A 342 32.68 -12.75 -6.33
C LYS A 342 31.79 -13.25 -7.47
N THR A 343 32.41 -13.46 -8.63
CA THR A 343 31.76 -14.01 -9.83
C THR A 343 32.59 -15.12 -10.47
N GLY A 344 31.92 -16.12 -11.05
CA GLY A 344 32.56 -17.18 -11.84
C GLY A 344 33.13 -16.70 -13.19
N ALA A 345 32.81 -15.46 -13.60
CA ALA A 345 33.24 -14.89 -14.88
C ALA A 345 34.76 -14.88 -15.06
N ILE A 346 35.55 -14.70 -13.99
CA ILE A 346 37.02 -14.65 -14.07
C ILE A 346 37.62 -15.94 -14.64
N THR A 347 37.02 -17.10 -14.33
CA THR A 347 37.46 -18.40 -14.87
C THR A 347 37.26 -18.42 -16.38
N LEU A 348 36.05 -18.10 -16.84
CA LEU A 348 35.69 -18.07 -18.27
C LEU A 348 36.53 -17.04 -19.06
N ILE A 349 36.82 -15.89 -18.45
CA ILE A 349 37.67 -14.86 -19.04
C ILE A 349 39.10 -15.39 -19.18
N ASN A 350 39.66 -15.96 -18.12
CA ASN A 350 41.03 -16.47 -18.12
C ASN A 350 41.23 -17.73 -18.98
N GLU A 351 40.18 -18.47 -19.29
CA GLU A 351 40.19 -19.55 -20.28
C GLU A 351 40.33 -19.02 -21.72
N LYS A 352 39.79 -17.82 -21.99
CA LYS A 352 39.89 -17.16 -23.31
C LYS A 352 41.17 -16.38 -23.51
N LEU A 353 41.85 -15.98 -22.43
CA LEU A 353 43.07 -15.19 -22.48
C LEU A 353 44.31 -16.08 -22.61
N ALA A 354 45.33 -15.57 -23.30
CA ALA A 354 46.65 -16.17 -23.29
C ALA A 354 47.20 -16.25 -21.84
N LYS A 355 48.04 -17.25 -21.57
CA LYS A 355 48.51 -17.57 -20.20
C LYS A 355 49.18 -16.39 -19.49
N ASP A 356 49.93 -15.58 -20.23
CA ASP A 356 50.63 -14.36 -19.80
C ASP A 356 49.72 -13.13 -19.68
N LYS A 357 48.48 -13.21 -20.18
CA LYS A 357 47.49 -12.13 -20.16
C LYS A 357 46.33 -12.36 -19.19
N LYS A 358 46.39 -13.40 -18.36
CA LYS A 358 45.35 -13.70 -17.37
C LYS A 358 45.20 -12.55 -16.37
N ILE A 359 43.96 -12.27 -16.01
CA ILE A 359 43.61 -11.19 -15.08
C ILE A 359 43.33 -11.72 -13.67
N GLY A 360 43.65 -10.91 -12.66
CA GLY A 360 43.35 -11.18 -11.26
C GLY A 360 42.10 -10.44 -10.77
N PRO A 361 41.77 -10.56 -9.47
CA PRO A 361 40.61 -9.90 -8.87
C PRO A 361 40.61 -8.37 -9.02
N ILE A 362 41.79 -7.73 -8.94
CA ILE A 362 41.91 -6.27 -9.06
C ILE A 362 41.55 -5.81 -10.48
N GLU A 363 42.08 -6.49 -11.50
CA GLU A 363 41.79 -6.21 -12.90
C GLU A 363 40.32 -6.50 -13.23
N LEU A 364 39.74 -7.56 -12.65
CA LEU A 364 38.32 -7.87 -12.78
C LEU A 364 37.44 -6.72 -12.26
N ILE A 365 37.74 -6.17 -11.08
CA ILE A 365 37.00 -5.03 -10.51
C ILE A 365 37.12 -3.81 -11.43
N LYS A 366 38.33 -3.51 -11.93
CA LYS A 366 38.54 -2.40 -12.87
C LYS A 366 37.72 -2.58 -14.15
N ALA A 367 37.69 -3.79 -14.71
CA ALA A 367 36.89 -4.12 -15.88
C ALA A 367 35.39 -3.96 -15.63
N ARG A 368 34.88 -4.48 -14.51
CA ARG A 368 33.46 -4.32 -14.13
C ARG A 368 33.08 -2.85 -13.94
N ASN A 369 33.92 -2.07 -13.26
CA ASN A 369 33.69 -0.64 -13.06
C ASN A 369 33.73 0.14 -14.39
N LEU A 370 34.57 -0.28 -15.34
CA LEU A 370 34.61 0.29 -16.68
C LEU A 370 33.30 0.02 -17.42
N GLU A 371 32.83 -1.23 -17.45
CA GLU A 371 31.55 -1.63 -18.07
C GLU A 371 30.38 -0.83 -17.46
N PHE A 372 30.26 -0.80 -16.14
CA PHE A 372 29.24 -0.03 -15.39
C PHE A 372 29.22 1.45 -15.74
N LYS A 373 30.39 2.08 -15.75
CA LYS A 373 30.50 3.50 -16.03
C LYS A 373 30.05 3.84 -17.44
N HIS A 374 30.44 3.03 -18.42
CA HIS A 374 30.04 3.24 -19.81
C HIS A 374 28.54 2.95 -20.01
N SER A 375 28.01 1.91 -19.37
CA SER A 375 26.57 1.63 -19.33
C SER A 375 25.78 2.82 -18.77
N CYS A 376 26.15 3.33 -17.59
CA CYS A 376 25.52 4.51 -16.98
C CYS A 376 25.56 5.75 -17.89
N MET A 377 26.70 6.02 -18.52
CA MET A 377 26.87 7.16 -19.42
C MET A 377 26.00 7.03 -20.68
N GLU A 378 25.87 5.82 -21.23
CA GLU A 378 24.99 5.54 -22.36
C GLU A 378 23.51 5.65 -21.99
N LEU A 379 23.16 5.33 -20.74
CA LEU A 379 21.84 5.64 -20.18
C LEU A 379 21.64 7.16 -19.96
N GLY A 380 22.67 7.99 -20.10
CA GLY A 380 22.60 9.44 -20.00
C GLY A 380 22.92 10.02 -18.62
N ILE A 381 23.42 9.20 -17.68
CA ILE A 381 23.92 9.68 -16.40
C ILE A 381 25.26 10.39 -16.62
N LYS A 382 25.41 11.60 -16.08
CA LYS A 382 26.67 12.36 -16.16
C LYS A 382 27.79 11.64 -15.42
N LYS A 383 29.00 11.70 -15.96
CA LYS A 383 30.18 10.99 -15.39
C LYS A 383 30.45 11.37 -13.93
N GLU A 384 30.26 12.65 -13.58
CA GLU A 384 30.44 13.20 -12.23
C GLU A 384 29.35 12.77 -11.23
N ASN A 385 28.25 12.21 -11.73
CA ASN A 385 27.10 11.75 -10.94
C ASN A 385 27.15 10.23 -10.65
N ILE A 386 28.24 9.56 -11.02
CA ILE A 386 28.48 8.14 -10.79
C ILE A 386 29.45 7.98 -9.61
N PHE A 387 28.98 7.36 -8.53
CA PHE A 387 29.73 7.16 -7.29
C PHE A 387 30.14 5.70 -7.11
N PHE A 388 31.37 5.48 -6.64
CA PHE A 388 31.92 4.15 -6.36
C PHE A 388 32.33 4.10 -4.89
N PHE A 389 31.75 3.18 -4.11
CA PHE A 389 32.11 2.96 -2.71
C PHE A 389 33.07 1.79 -2.51
N GLY A 390 32.95 0.75 -3.34
CA GLY A 390 33.93 -0.32 -3.44
C GLY A 390 33.98 -1.27 -2.24
N TYR A 391 32.85 -1.51 -1.59
CA TYR A 391 32.77 -2.54 -0.55
C TYR A 391 32.92 -3.95 -1.13
N THR A 392 33.42 -4.87 -0.30
CA THR A 392 33.63 -6.27 -0.70
C THR A 392 32.28 -6.97 -0.92
N ASN A 393 32.12 -7.63 -2.07
CA ASN A 393 30.90 -8.37 -2.40
C ASN A 393 30.63 -9.49 -1.36
N LEU A 394 29.38 -9.65 -0.92
CA LEU A 394 28.90 -10.54 0.13
C LEU A 394 29.47 -10.24 1.54
N ALA A 395 30.19 -9.14 1.72
CA ALA A 395 30.76 -8.74 3.01
C ALA A 395 30.38 -7.30 3.42
N ILE A 396 29.67 -6.56 2.56
CA ILE A 396 29.04 -5.29 2.93
C ILE A 396 28.11 -5.50 4.14
N ASN A 397 28.12 -4.54 5.06
CA ASN A 397 27.31 -4.55 6.28
C ASN A 397 26.39 -3.31 6.37
N GLU A 398 25.53 -3.25 7.40
CA GLU A 398 24.56 -2.14 7.55
C GLU A 398 25.23 -0.77 7.68
N LYS A 399 26.35 -0.70 8.41
CA LYS A 399 27.09 0.55 8.62
C LYS A 399 27.66 1.08 7.32
N ASP A 400 28.18 0.22 6.45
CA ASP A 400 28.69 0.63 5.13
C ASP A 400 27.61 1.33 4.30
N VAL A 401 26.39 0.78 4.29
CA VAL A 401 25.24 1.34 3.55
C VAL A 401 24.80 2.67 4.16
N GLU A 402 24.69 2.75 5.49
CA GLU A 402 24.33 3.99 6.18
C GLU A 402 25.37 5.10 5.96
N ASP A 403 26.65 4.79 6.08
CA ASP A 403 27.74 5.75 5.91
C ASP A 403 27.80 6.27 4.46
N SER A 404 27.50 5.39 3.49
CA SER A 404 27.33 5.77 2.08
C SER A 404 26.19 6.76 1.89
N LEU A 405 25.01 6.46 2.44
CA LEU A 405 23.83 7.32 2.39
C LEU A 405 24.07 8.68 3.06
N LYS A 406 24.71 8.69 4.23
CA LYS A 406 25.08 9.93 4.94
C LYS A 406 26.05 10.77 4.11
N SER A 407 27.07 10.15 3.51
CA SER A 407 28.04 10.82 2.64
C SER A 407 27.38 11.42 1.40
N LEU A 408 26.52 10.65 0.71
CA LEU A 408 25.78 11.13 -0.47
C LEU A 408 24.84 12.27 -0.11
N ARG A 409 24.10 12.19 1.00
CA ARG A 409 23.22 13.27 1.43
C ARG A 409 23.97 14.56 1.75
N LYS A 410 25.15 14.46 2.37
CA LYS A 410 26.00 15.62 2.62
C LYS A 410 26.41 16.30 1.30
N LYS A 411 26.59 15.53 0.22
CA LYS A 411 26.97 16.05 -1.10
C LYS A 411 25.78 16.53 -1.94
N LEU A 412 24.66 15.81 -1.91
CA LEU A 412 23.54 15.98 -2.85
C LEU A 412 22.37 16.80 -2.26
N GLY A 413 22.29 16.89 -0.94
CA GLY A 413 21.19 17.50 -0.20
C GLY A 413 20.13 16.47 0.24
N ASN A 414 19.12 16.96 0.96
CA ASN A 414 18.01 16.15 1.46
C ASN A 414 16.79 16.14 0.53
N ASP A 415 16.75 17.07 -0.43
CA ASP A 415 15.67 17.15 -1.40
C ASP A 415 15.94 16.26 -2.62
N ILE A 416 15.96 14.95 -2.37
CA ILE A 416 16.33 13.94 -3.35
C ILE A 416 15.46 12.70 -3.17
N LEU A 417 15.01 12.12 -4.28
CA LEU A 417 14.33 10.83 -4.28
C LEU A 417 15.36 9.71 -4.32
N ILE A 418 15.27 8.75 -3.39
CA ILE A 418 16.15 7.57 -3.38
C ILE A 418 15.47 6.39 -4.08
N LYS A 419 16.22 5.61 -4.84
CA LYS A 419 15.77 4.40 -5.55
C LYS A 419 16.72 3.25 -5.26
N ALA A 420 16.20 2.12 -4.78
CA ALA A 420 17.02 0.95 -4.41
C ALA A 420 16.28 -0.36 -4.74
N LEU A 421 16.95 -1.52 -4.63
CA LEU A 421 16.28 -2.81 -4.78
C LEU A 421 15.41 -3.16 -3.56
N SER A 422 14.28 -3.83 -3.80
CA SER A 422 13.34 -4.28 -2.78
C SER A 422 13.95 -5.44 -1.98
N PRO A 423 13.84 -5.43 -0.64
CA PRO A 423 14.37 -6.51 0.19
C PRO A 423 13.45 -7.75 0.26
N TYR A 424 12.31 -7.78 -0.44
CA TYR A 424 11.23 -8.74 -0.19
C TYR A 424 11.08 -9.91 -1.19
N LYS A 425 10.60 -11.03 -0.62
CA LYS A 425 9.94 -12.24 -1.16
C LYS A 425 10.64 -13.09 -2.22
N TYR A 426 11.51 -12.53 -3.06
CA TYR A 426 12.21 -13.30 -4.12
C TYR A 426 13.68 -12.91 -4.31
N GLU A 427 14.21 -11.97 -3.52
CA GLU A 427 15.62 -11.56 -3.60
C GLU A 427 16.51 -12.54 -2.82
N LEU A 428 17.30 -13.33 -3.55
CA LEU A 428 18.21 -14.36 -3.01
C LEU A 428 19.63 -13.82 -2.77
N ASN A 429 19.97 -12.66 -3.34
CA ASN A 429 21.27 -12.03 -3.12
C ASN A 429 21.28 -11.28 -1.78
N ARG A 430 22.21 -11.69 -0.90
CA ARG A 430 22.42 -11.10 0.42
C ARG A 430 22.60 -9.59 0.36
N ASP A 431 23.41 -9.10 -0.58
CA ASP A 431 23.78 -7.69 -0.65
C ASP A 431 22.61 -6.85 -1.13
N HIS A 432 21.85 -7.31 -2.12
CA HIS A 432 20.62 -6.67 -2.57
C HIS A 432 19.63 -6.50 -1.41
N SER A 433 19.35 -7.60 -0.69
CA SER A 433 18.43 -7.61 0.44
C SER A 433 18.90 -6.68 1.58
N LEU A 434 20.19 -6.71 1.89
CA LEU A 434 20.79 -5.86 2.93
C LEU A 434 20.67 -4.38 2.56
N ILE A 435 21.11 -3.99 1.36
CA ILE A 435 21.10 -2.61 0.88
C ILE A 435 19.67 -2.07 0.85
N GLY A 436 18.72 -2.84 0.29
CA GLY A 436 17.31 -2.47 0.23
C GLY A 436 16.69 -2.25 1.62
N ARG A 437 16.95 -3.16 2.56
CA ARG A 437 16.41 -3.10 3.93
C ARG A 437 16.99 -1.92 4.72
N VAL A 438 18.30 -1.72 4.66
CA VAL A 438 18.97 -0.62 5.38
C VAL A 438 18.56 0.73 4.79
N THR A 439 18.47 0.83 3.46
CA THR A 439 17.99 2.05 2.79
C THR A 439 16.54 2.37 3.19
N LYS A 440 15.66 1.36 3.26
CA LYS A 440 14.29 1.52 3.73
C LYS A 440 14.23 2.04 5.16
N LYS A 441 14.98 1.41 6.08
CA LYS A 441 15.07 1.85 7.48
C LYS A 441 15.57 3.29 7.57
N PHE A 442 16.68 3.60 6.89
CA PHE A 442 17.29 4.92 6.90
C PHE A 442 16.34 6.00 6.35
N ALA A 443 15.61 5.70 5.27
CA ALA A 443 14.64 6.62 4.68
C ALA A 443 13.48 6.93 5.65
N ILE A 444 12.94 5.92 6.33
CA ILE A 444 11.89 6.09 7.34
C ILE A 444 12.38 6.97 8.49
N GLU A 445 13.53 6.66 9.06
CA GLU A 445 14.10 7.38 10.21
C GLU A 445 14.44 8.84 9.89
N ASN A 446 14.67 9.15 8.62
CA ASN A 446 15.08 10.48 8.16
C ASN A 446 14.00 11.20 7.34
N ASN A 447 12.79 10.65 7.24
CA ASN A 447 11.67 11.18 6.46
C ASN A 447 12.06 11.49 5.00
N LEU A 448 12.70 10.53 4.32
CA LEU A 448 13.16 10.65 2.95
C LEU A 448 12.25 9.89 1.99
N ALA A 449 12.06 10.43 0.79
CA ALA A 449 11.35 9.71 -0.27
C ALA A 449 12.21 8.54 -0.80
N LEU A 450 11.60 7.36 -0.87
CA LEU A 450 12.22 6.13 -1.36
C LEU A 450 11.29 5.45 -2.36
N TYR A 451 11.86 4.82 -3.39
CA TYR A 451 11.21 3.81 -4.24
C TYR A 451 12.07 2.54 -4.21
N LEU A 452 11.41 1.38 -4.14
CA LEU A 452 12.06 0.08 -4.19
C LEU A 452 11.79 -0.60 -5.54
N PHE A 453 12.68 -1.50 -5.98
CA PHE A 453 12.56 -2.20 -7.27
C PHE A 453 12.60 -3.71 -7.03
N GLY A 454 11.58 -4.44 -7.51
CA GLY A 454 11.50 -5.89 -7.34
C GLY A 454 12.52 -6.62 -8.22
N GLY A 455 13.14 -7.68 -7.68
CA GLY A 455 14.22 -8.43 -8.34
C GLY A 455 13.78 -9.54 -9.29
N ASP A 456 12.48 -9.84 -9.41
CA ASP A 456 12.00 -10.90 -10.30
C ASP A 456 11.55 -10.34 -11.65
N TYR A 457 11.86 -11.02 -12.74
CA TYR A 457 11.31 -10.73 -14.07
C TYR A 457 10.13 -11.64 -14.41
N ASN A 458 9.83 -12.66 -13.58
CA ASN A 458 8.72 -13.59 -13.76
C ASN A 458 7.37 -13.07 -13.28
N PHE A 459 7.28 -11.78 -12.93
CA PHE A 459 5.98 -11.12 -12.75
C PHE A 459 5.12 -11.35 -13.98
N LYS A 460 3.97 -12.00 -13.78
CA LYS A 460 2.94 -12.06 -14.80
C LYS A 460 2.12 -10.77 -14.71
N LYS A 461 1.57 -10.32 -15.84
CA LYS A 461 0.54 -9.27 -15.85
C LYS A 461 -0.60 -9.72 -14.92
N GLY A 462 -0.70 -9.12 -13.73
CA GLY A 462 -1.62 -9.56 -12.67
C GLY A 462 -0.97 -9.94 -11.33
N ASP A 463 0.37 -9.95 -11.21
CA ASP A 463 1.04 -10.00 -9.90
C ASP A 463 1.07 -8.58 -9.30
N TYR A 464 0.14 -8.35 -8.37
CA TYR A 464 -0.18 -7.04 -7.79
C TYR A 464 1.02 -6.46 -7.03
N ARG A 465 1.41 -5.24 -7.42
CA ARG A 465 2.50 -4.34 -6.95
C ARG A 465 3.48 -3.90 -8.04
N ALA A 466 3.40 -4.50 -9.22
CA ALA A 466 4.24 -4.22 -10.39
C ALA A 466 3.75 -3.03 -11.26
N ILE A 467 4.51 -1.94 -11.35
CA ILE A 467 4.40 -0.95 -12.43
C ILE A 467 5.30 -1.41 -13.58
N VAL A 468 4.71 -1.65 -14.76
CA VAL A 468 5.50 -1.84 -15.98
C VAL A 468 5.92 -0.46 -16.48
N ILE A 469 7.22 -0.19 -16.48
CA ILE A 469 7.76 0.98 -17.20
C ILE A 469 7.93 0.54 -18.65
N GLU A 470 6.98 0.92 -19.51
CA GLU A 470 7.10 0.69 -20.95
C GLU A 470 8.14 1.64 -21.54
N SER A 471 9.19 1.07 -22.12
CA SER A 471 10.22 1.85 -22.80
C SER A 471 9.75 2.26 -24.20
N ASP A 472 9.75 3.56 -24.48
CA ASP A 472 9.68 4.02 -25.86
C ASP A 472 10.93 3.60 -26.65
N MET A 473 10.89 3.78 -27.97
CA MET A 473 11.97 3.34 -28.85
C MET A 473 13.32 4.01 -28.51
N SER A 474 13.31 5.25 -28.01
CA SER A 474 14.54 5.98 -27.66
C SER A 474 15.19 5.41 -26.39
N THR A 475 14.37 5.09 -25.39
CA THR A 475 14.81 4.39 -24.17
C THR A 475 15.33 3.01 -24.53
N PHE A 476 14.62 2.27 -25.37
CA PHE A 476 15.05 0.94 -25.80
C PHE A 476 16.42 0.96 -26.50
N ILE A 477 16.67 1.92 -27.40
CA ILE A 477 17.96 2.07 -28.09
C ILE A 477 19.08 2.37 -27.08
N SER A 478 18.85 3.29 -26.14
CA SER A 478 19.83 3.63 -25.10
C SER A 478 20.16 2.42 -24.20
N ILE A 479 19.15 1.65 -23.77
CA ILE A 479 19.35 0.41 -23.00
C ILE A 479 20.14 -0.63 -23.81
N LYS A 480 19.82 -0.79 -25.09
CA LYS A 480 20.54 -1.73 -25.97
C LYS A 480 22.00 -1.32 -26.15
N ASN A 481 22.28 -0.04 -26.31
CA ASN A 481 23.65 0.45 -26.40
C ASN A 481 24.41 0.28 -25.08
N ALA A 482 23.76 0.55 -23.94
CA ALA A 482 24.34 0.32 -22.62
C ALA A 482 24.70 -1.16 -22.43
N LEU A 483 23.80 -2.06 -22.84
CA LEU A 483 24.04 -3.51 -22.83
C LEU A 483 25.26 -3.94 -23.66
N ASN A 484 25.53 -3.28 -24.79
CA ASN A 484 26.67 -3.62 -25.63
C ASN A 484 28.01 -3.48 -24.88
N TYR A 485 28.11 -2.60 -23.88
CA TYR A 485 29.33 -2.48 -23.07
C TYR A 485 29.58 -3.72 -22.19
N TYR A 486 28.53 -4.39 -21.71
CA TYR A 486 28.69 -5.67 -21.00
C TYR A 486 28.97 -6.86 -21.92
N LYS A 487 28.70 -6.73 -23.22
CA LYS A 487 29.00 -7.75 -24.24
C LYS A 487 30.36 -7.55 -24.90
N LYS A 488 30.97 -6.37 -24.72
CA LYS A 488 32.17 -5.98 -25.43
C LYS A 488 33.35 -6.83 -24.97
N TRP A 489 33.95 -7.55 -25.92
CA TRP A 489 35.22 -8.24 -25.73
C TRP A 489 36.34 -7.45 -26.42
N ASP A 490 37.10 -6.71 -25.63
CA ASP A 490 38.23 -5.88 -26.06
C ASP A 490 39.25 -5.77 -24.90
N PRO A 491 40.00 -6.88 -24.64
CA PRO A 491 40.91 -6.97 -23.49
C PRO A 491 42.01 -5.90 -23.48
N GLU A 492 42.47 -5.45 -24.65
CA GLU A 492 43.50 -4.41 -24.77
C GLU A 492 43.05 -3.07 -24.16
N ASN A 493 41.74 -2.81 -24.19
CA ASN A 493 41.12 -1.62 -23.60
C ASN A 493 40.38 -1.92 -22.29
N GLY A 494 40.58 -3.11 -21.70
CA GLY A 494 40.02 -3.49 -20.40
C GLY A 494 38.57 -3.95 -20.42
N PHE A 495 37.97 -4.21 -21.58
CA PHE A 495 36.63 -4.79 -21.68
C PHE A 495 36.72 -6.31 -21.83
N TYR A 496 36.13 -7.04 -20.88
CA TYR A 496 36.19 -8.51 -20.85
C TYR A 496 34.81 -9.16 -20.93
N ALA A 497 33.78 -8.37 -21.21
CA ALA A 497 32.39 -8.79 -21.16
C ALA A 497 32.04 -9.46 -19.81
N VAL A 498 32.51 -8.86 -18.70
CA VAL A 498 32.42 -9.47 -17.37
C VAL A 498 30.96 -9.65 -16.99
N GLY A 499 30.13 -8.61 -17.13
CA GLY A 499 28.70 -8.72 -16.86
C GLY A 499 28.03 -9.82 -17.70
N TRP A 500 28.35 -9.91 -19.00
CA TRP A 500 27.79 -10.96 -19.87
C TRP A 500 28.21 -12.36 -19.43
N HIS A 501 29.42 -12.53 -18.94
CA HIS A 501 29.88 -13.79 -18.38
C HIS A 501 29.31 -14.08 -16.98
N SER A 502 28.93 -13.05 -16.22
CA SER A 502 28.31 -13.20 -14.89
C SER A 502 26.83 -13.58 -14.98
N VAL A 503 26.05 -12.91 -15.84
CA VAL A 503 24.58 -13.02 -15.88
C VAL A 503 24.01 -13.07 -17.33
N PRO A 504 24.47 -13.99 -18.20
CA PRO A 504 24.11 -13.99 -19.63
C PRO A 504 22.60 -14.13 -19.90
N GLU A 505 21.89 -14.87 -19.04
CA GLU A 505 20.44 -15.09 -19.17
C GLU A 505 19.64 -13.81 -18.93
N LEU A 506 20.02 -13.00 -17.94
CA LEU A 506 19.34 -11.74 -17.63
C LEU A 506 19.49 -10.75 -18.80
N PHE A 507 20.69 -10.63 -19.34
CA PHE A 507 20.95 -9.77 -20.50
C PHE A 507 20.27 -10.25 -21.79
N THR A 508 20.24 -11.56 -22.04
CA THR A 508 19.48 -12.12 -23.16
C THR A 508 17.98 -11.80 -23.03
N ARG A 509 17.45 -11.81 -21.80
CA ARG A 509 16.07 -11.45 -21.52
C ARG A 509 15.80 -9.96 -21.75
N MET A 510 16.71 -9.08 -21.34
CA MET A 510 16.58 -7.64 -21.58
C MET A 510 16.44 -7.30 -23.07
N GLU A 511 17.16 -8.00 -23.95
CA GLU A 511 17.03 -7.82 -25.40
C GLU A 511 15.64 -8.20 -25.93
N LYS A 512 15.00 -9.20 -25.33
CA LYS A 512 13.67 -9.67 -25.72
C LYS A 512 12.55 -8.77 -25.21
N LEU A 513 12.70 -8.20 -24.00
CA LEU A 513 11.65 -7.42 -23.33
C LEU A 513 11.52 -5.97 -23.84
N ARG A 514 12.26 -5.58 -24.89
CA ARG A 514 12.30 -4.20 -25.40
C ARG A 514 12.54 -3.13 -24.32
N GLY A 515 13.24 -3.49 -23.24
CA GLY A 515 13.53 -2.57 -22.15
C GLY A 515 12.34 -2.27 -21.23
N SER A 516 11.29 -3.08 -21.19
CA SER A 516 10.28 -2.92 -20.13
C SER A 516 10.75 -3.59 -18.83
N ILE A 517 10.71 -2.87 -17.70
CA ILE A 517 10.96 -3.43 -16.36
C ILE A 517 9.70 -3.35 -15.50
N ILE A 518 9.69 -4.19 -14.48
CA ILE A 518 8.60 -4.28 -13.52
C ILE A 518 9.10 -3.72 -12.18
N VAL A 519 8.43 -2.69 -11.67
CA VAL A 519 8.83 -1.93 -10.49
C VAL A 519 7.82 -2.13 -9.36
N GLU A 520 8.30 -2.51 -8.17
CA GLU A 520 7.48 -2.56 -6.96
C GLU A 520 7.50 -1.20 -6.27
N LYS A 521 6.55 -0.31 -6.59
CA LYS A 521 6.54 1.03 -6.00
C LYS A 521 6.17 0.98 -4.50
N ILE A 522 7.15 1.23 -3.64
CA ILE A 522 6.94 1.46 -2.20
C ILE A 522 7.24 2.94 -1.94
N ASN A 523 6.21 3.78 -1.89
CA ASN A 523 6.36 5.16 -1.41
C ASN A 523 6.43 5.14 0.12
N ILE A 524 7.47 5.75 0.70
CA ILE A 524 7.60 6.01 2.14
C ILE A 524 7.28 7.46 2.42
#